data_AF-A0AAX4PDZ2-F1
#
_entry.id   AF-A0AAX4PDZ2-F1
#
_cell.length_a   1.000
_cell.length_b   1.000
_cell.length_c   1.000
_cell.angle_alpha   90.00
_cell.angle_beta   90.00
_cell.angle_gamma   90.00
#
_symmetry.space_group_name_H-M   'P 1'
#
loop_
_entity.id
_entity.type
_entity.pdbx_description
1 polymer ?
#
loop_
_entity_poly.entity_id
_entity_poly.type
_entity_poly.pdbx_seq_one_letter_code
_entity_poly.pdbx_strand_id
1 'polypeptide(L)'
;MTLLYAFGLTPIGLIYQLRAKTFIAIPLCLLAVGFQYGLGDSIIFGEYNVGGTLCDALVVLLLSLAFVVRQLNVYKELRDNLKERPWCTKETCAVSNDAISAIECPFSGLGASMRCPNCYTCVASPAYHFEDRFHAVGKQYVVNWERAKDVMRTSKDPKIGRQLLDEVLDYRCNPYFGTITDCCAGCALSDRNYFALDMLLVITCVYSLILSSIPYVIPSYINSKVAVTVLSCASVFLATCCVLIVLKILCTSLYFCKIFPDIKFRHDVDLDEHWALRKLVPFMLGRKGAVAVAGSSLQNRIHNEKSKFVSLASKLKALH
;
A
#
# COMPACT_ATOMS: atom_id res chain seq x y z
N MET A 1 19.34 -14.14 -7.54
CA MET A 1 18.12 -13.37 -7.85
C MET A 1 17.55 -12.62 -6.65
N THR A 2 17.41 -13.21 -5.47
CA THR A 2 16.79 -12.57 -4.28
C THR A 2 17.50 -11.28 -3.85
N LEU A 3 18.83 -11.24 -3.86
CA LEU A 3 19.62 -10.04 -3.60
C LEU A 3 19.39 -8.94 -4.65
N LEU A 4 19.16 -9.29 -5.92
CA LEU A 4 18.91 -8.33 -7.00
C LEU A 4 17.54 -7.63 -6.83
N TYR A 5 16.53 -8.36 -6.34
CA TYR A 5 15.24 -7.78 -5.95
C TYR A 5 15.34 -6.93 -4.68
N ALA A 6 16.14 -7.37 -3.70
CA ALA A 6 16.36 -6.66 -2.44
C ALA A 6 17.11 -5.34 -2.62
N PHE A 7 18.15 -5.32 -3.45
CA PHE A 7 19.01 -4.13 -3.67
C PHE A 7 18.59 -3.26 -4.85
N GLY A 8 17.89 -3.82 -5.84
CA GLY A 8 17.45 -3.07 -7.03
C GLY A 8 16.01 -2.59 -6.93
N LEU A 9 15.05 -3.52 -7.01
CA LEU A 9 13.64 -3.19 -7.19
C LEU A 9 12.96 -2.68 -5.91
N THR A 10 13.32 -3.24 -4.75
CA THR A 10 12.68 -2.84 -3.48
C THR A 10 12.95 -1.37 -3.12
N PRO A 11 14.19 -0.83 -3.18
CA PRO A 11 14.45 0.58 -2.91
C PRO A 11 13.76 1.52 -3.91
N ILE A 12 13.75 1.17 -5.19
CA ILE A 12 13.06 1.96 -6.23
C ILE A 12 11.55 2.01 -5.95
N GLY A 13 10.96 0.86 -5.63
CA GLY A 13 9.55 0.75 -5.25
C GLY A 13 9.20 1.55 -3.99
N LEU A 14 10.07 1.51 -2.97
CA LEU A 14 9.95 2.30 -1.75
C LEU A 14 10.01 3.80 -2.04
N ILE A 15 10.94 4.26 -2.88
CA ILE A 15 11.03 5.66 -3.31
C ILE A 15 9.79 6.06 -4.10
N TYR A 16 9.31 5.21 -5.00
CA TYR A 16 8.07 5.47 -5.75
C TYR A 16 6.85 5.62 -4.82
N GLN A 17 6.73 4.74 -3.82
CA GLN A 17 5.61 4.74 -2.90
C GLN A 17 5.68 5.83 -1.84
N LEU A 18 6.85 6.09 -1.25
CA LEU A 18 7.02 7.03 -0.14
C LEU A 18 7.45 8.43 -0.61
N ARG A 19 7.96 8.56 -1.84
CA ARG A 19 8.39 9.82 -2.47
C ARG A 19 9.31 10.62 -1.54
N ALA A 20 9.03 11.91 -1.36
CA ALA A 20 9.79 12.82 -0.51
C ALA A 20 9.81 12.44 0.99
N LYS A 21 9.09 11.40 1.42
CA LYS A 21 9.12 10.93 2.82
C LYS A 21 10.28 9.98 3.09
N THR A 22 10.94 9.44 2.07
CA THR A 22 12.16 8.64 2.26
C THR A 22 13.30 9.44 2.86
N PHE A 23 13.31 10.77 2.72
CA PHE A 23 14.31 11.65 3.34
C PHE A 23 14.32 11.55 4.88
N ILE A 24 13.25 11.07 5.52
CA ILE A 24 13.19 10.81 6.97
C ILE A 24 14.18 9.70 7.38
N ALA A 25 14.55 8.81 6.46
CA ALA A 25 15.54 7.78 6.73
C ALA A 25 16.98 8.33 6.77
N ILE A 26 17.25 9.50 6.19
CA ILE A 26 18.63 10.04 6.09
C ILE A 26 19.24 10.28 7.48
N PRO A 27 18.59 10.97 8.43
CA PRO A 27 19.16 11.16 9.77
C PRO A 27 19.44 9.85 10.49
N LEU A 28 18.56 8.85 10.35
CA LEU A 28 18.75 7.52 10.98
C LEU A 28 19.89 6.74 10.33
N CYS A 29 20.05 6.84 9.00
CA CYS A 29 21.22 6.28 8.32
C CYS A 29 22.51 6.98 8.74
N LEU A 30 22.53 8.30 8.87
CA LEU A 30 23.71 9.04 9.36
C LEU A 30 24.08 8.65 10.79
N LEU A 31 23.08 8.42 11.64
CA LEU A 31 23.29 7.91 12.99
C LEU A 31 23.87 6.49 12.98
N ALA A 32 23.41 5.61 12.07
CA ALA A 32 23.99 4.28 11.88
C ALA A 32 25.45 4.35 11.40
N VAL A 33 25.78 5.26 10.48
CA VAL A 33 27.17 5.55 10.09
C VAL A 33 27.98 5.99 11.32
N GLY A 34 27.45 6.91 12.12
CA GLY A 34 28.08 7.41 13.33
C GLY A 34 28.38 6.29 14.34
N PHE A 35 27.45 5.37 14.56
CA PHE A 35 27.67 4.21 15.42
C PHE A 35 28.79 3.31 14.91
N GLN A 36 28.81 3.01 13.61
CA GLN A 36 29.82 2.12 13.02
C GLN A 36 31.23 2.73 13.00
N TYR A 37 31.34 4.05 12.76
CA TYR A 37 32.65 4.71 12.72
C TYR A 37 33.15 5.17 14.08
N GLY A 38 32.28 5.66 14.96
CA GLY A 38 32.66 6.26 16.25
C GLY A 38 32.70 5.31 17.44
N LEU A 39 32.05 4.14 17.36
CA LEU A 39 32.03 3.12 18.43
C LEU A 39 32.55 1.76 17.94
N GLY A 40 33.11 1.72 16.73
CA GLY A 40 33.61 0.53 16.05
C GLY A 40 35.13 0.54 15.91
N ASP A 41 35.84 0.79 17.02
CA ASP A 41 37.31 0.99 17.01
C ASP A 41 38.13 -0.31 16.98
N SER A 42 37.49 -1.47 17.20
CA SER A 42 38.09 -2.78 16.93
C SER A 42 37.04 -3.71 16.34
N ILE A 43 37.16 -4.00 15.04
CA ILE A 43 36.38 -5.09 14.43
C ILE A 43 37.11 -6.38 14.76
N ILE A 44 36.78 -7.00 15.89
CA ILE A 44 37.10 -8.41 16.13
C ILE A 44 36.05 -9.20 15.35
N PHE A 45 36.44 -9.73 14.19
CA PHE A 45 35.52 -10.41 13.29
C PHE A 45 34.91 -11.65 13.95
N GLY A 46 33.57 -11.74 13.91
CA GLY A 46 32.81 -12.80 14.59
C GLY A 46 32.24 -12.40 15.95
N GLU A 47 32.58 -11.22 16.47
CA GLU A 47 32.02 -10.66 17.69
C GLU A 47 31.19 -9.40 17.41
N TYR A 48 30.11 -9.21 18.18
CA TYR A 48 29.30 -8.00 18.12
C TYR A 48 30.10 -6.81 18.65
N ASN A 49 30.49 -5.87 17.78
CA ASN A 49 30.98 -4.58 18.24
C ASN A 49 29.81 -3.73 18.79
N VAL A 50 30.12 -2.77 19.66
CA VAL A 50 29.09 -1.91 20.28
C VAL A 50 28.32 -1.14 19.21
N GLY A 51 29.00 -0.60 18.20
CA GLY A 51 28.37 0.13 17.10
C GLY A 51 27.38 -0.71 16.28
N GLY A 52 27.70 -1.97 16.01
CA GLY A 52 26.84 -2.91 15.31
C GLY A 52 25.66 -3.37 16.15
N THR A 53 25.86 -3.60 17.45
CA THR A 53 24.78 -3.89 18.40
C THR A 53 23.76 -2.76 18.45
N LEU A 54 24.22 -1.51 18.46
CA LEU A 54 23.34 -0.34 18.45
C LEU A 54 22.58 -0.18 17.12
N CYS A 55 23.22 -0.47 15.98
CA CYS A 55 22.54 -0.52 14.69
C CYS A 55 21.43 -1.57 14.67
N ASP A 56 21.72 -2.79 15.13
CA ASP A 56 20.75 -3.88 15.18
C ASP A 56 19.61 -3.58 16.15
N ALA A 57 19.91 -3.03 17.32
CA ALA A 57 18.90 -2.57 18.27
C ALA A 57 17.97 -1.52 17.65
N LEU A 58 18.52 -0.57 16.89
CA LEU A 58 17.73 0.43 16.16
C LEU A 58 16.84 -0.22 15.09
N VAL A 59 17.36 -1.18 14.32
CA VAL A 59 16.57 -1.95 13.33
C VAL A 59 15.41 -2.67 14.02
N VAL A 60 15.69 -3.43 15.08
CA VAL A 60 14.66 -4.17 15.83
C VAL A 60 13.63 -3.24 16.43
N LEU A 61 14.06 -2.09 16.97
CA LEU A 61 13.16 -1.07 17.52
C LEU A 61 12.21 -0.51 16.45
N LEU A 62 12.74 -0.13 15.29
CA LEU A 62 11.95 0.41 14.17
C LEU A 62 10.97 -0.62 13.61
N LEU A 63 11.42 -1.87 13.45
CA LEU A 63 10.53 -2.96 13.00
C LEU A 63 9.45 -3.24 14.04
N SER A 64 9.79 -3.28 15.32
CA SER A 64 8.83 -3.46 16.42
C SER A 64 7.79 -2.34 16.43
N LEU A 65 8.22 -1.08 16.22
CA LEU A 65 7.31 0.05 16.09
C LEU A 65 6.35 -0.13 14.91
N ALA A 66 6.83 -0.57 13.74
CA ALA A 66 5.97 -0.84 12.60
C ALA A 66 4.91 -1.93 12.90
N PHE A 67 5.31 -2.99 13.61
CA PHE A 67 4.38 -4.04 14.05
C PHE A 67 3.38 -3.55 15.09
N VAL A 68 3.81 -2.75 16.07
CA VAL A 68 2.90 -2.16 17.08
C VAL A 68 1.84 -1.30 16.40
N VAL A 69 2.22 -0.45 15.45
CA VAL A 69 1.26 0.38 14.68
C VAL A 69 0.26 -0.50 13.94
N ARG A 70 0.71 -1.60 13.33
CA ARG A 70 -0.17 -2.58 12.64
C ARG A 70 -1.15 -3.27 13.60
N GLN A 71 -0.81 -3.39 14.88
CA GLN A 71 -1.63 -4.05 15.89
C GLN A 71 -2.64 -3.12 16.58
N LEU A 72 -2.57 -1.80 16.36
CA LEU A 72 -3.53 -0.84 16.89
C LEU A 72 -4.96 -1.20 16.46
N ASN A 73 -5.93 -1.02 17.36
CA ASN A 73 -7.34 -1.30 17.09
C ASN A 73 -7.85 -0.52 15.87
N VAL A 74 -7.49 0.77 15.79
CA VAL A 74 -7.81 1.63 14.64
C VAL A 74 -7.35 1.02 13.32
N TYR A 75 -6.16 0.42 13.28
CA TYR A 75 -5.66 -0.24 12.05
C TYR A 75 -6.54 -1.44 11.66
N LYS A 76 -6.95 -2.25 12.66
CA LYS A 76 -7.80 -3.44 12.46
C LYS A 76 -9.21 -3.04 12.01
N GLU A 77 -9.81 -2.06 12.67
CA GLU A 77 -11.15 -1.55 12.33
C GLU A 77 -11.21 -1.00 10.89
N LEU A 78 -10.20 -0.22 10.49
CA LEU A 78 -10.10 0.27 9.10
C LEU A 78 -9.90 -0.86 8.08
N ARG A 79 -9.12 -1.88 8.45
CA ARG A 79 -8.94 -3.06 7.61
C ARG A 79 -10.25 -3.81 7.44
N ASP A 80 -11.00 -4.01 8.51
CA ASP A 80 -12.28 -4.73 8.48
C ASP A 80 -13.32 -3.96 7.66
N ASN A 81 -13.41 -2.63 7.85
CA ASN A 81 -14.21 -1.73 7.02
C ASN A 81 -13.93 -1.90 5.51
N LEU A 82 -12.65 -1.96 5.12
CA LEU A 82 -12.25 -2.07 3.71
C LEU A 82 -12.32 -3.51 3.18
N LYS A 83 -12.29 -4.51 4.05
CA LYS A 83 -12.47 -5.92 3.70
C LYS A 83 -13.93 -6.25 3.41
N GLU A 84 -14.86 -5.65 4.14
CA GLU A 84 -16.31 -5.84 3.94
C GLU A 84 -16.83 -5.25 2.62
N ARG A 85 -16.04 -4.37 1.99
CA ARG A 85 -16.37 -3.72 0.70
C ARG A 85 -17.78 -3.10 0.72
N PRO A 86 -18.07 -2.17 1.66
CA PRO A 86 -19.41 -1.60 1.86
C PRO A 86 -20.01 -0.91 0.62
N TRP A 87 -19.20 -0.60 -0.38
CA TRP A 87 -19.63 -0.07 -1.68
C TRP A 87 -20.23 -1.11 -2.64
N CYS A 88 -20.05 -2.43 -2.42
CA CYS A 88 -20.76 -3.45 -3.20
C CYS A 88 -22.09 -3.78 -2.51
N THR A 89 -23.15 -3.13 -2.98
CA THR A 89 -24.52 -3.44 -2.59
C THR A 89 -25.13 -4.40 -3.61
N LYS A 90 -26.20 -5.11 -3.23
CA LYS A 90 -26.94 -5.97 -4.18
C LYS A 90 -27.39 -5.19 -5.41
N GLU A 91 -27.77 -3.93 -5.23
CA GLU A 91 -28.22 -3.02 -6.29
C GLU A 91 -27.10 -2.62 -7.24
N THR A 92 -25.86 -2.41 -6.76
CA THR A 92 -24.74 -2.05 -7.65
C THR A 92 -24.06 -3.27 -8.26
N CYS A 93 -24.27 -4.47 -7.71
CA CYS A 93 -23.60 -5.70 -8.09
C CYS A 93 -24.50 -6.66 -8.92
N ALA A 94 -25.83 -6.47 -9.02
CA ALA A 94 -26.76 -7.37 -9.72
C ALA A 94 -27.28 -6.89 -11.09
N VAL A 95 -26.78 -5.76 -11.61
CA VAL A 95 -27.36 -5.12 -12.81
C VAL A 95 -26.77 -5.69 -14.10
N SER A 96 -27.60 -5.82 -15.13
CA SER A 96 -27.18 -6.15 -16.49
C SER A 96 -26.35 -5.02 -17.10
N ASN A 97 -25.48 -5.33 -18.06
CA ASN A 97 -24.60 -4.31 -18.66
C ASN A 97 -25.38 -3.17 -19.33
N ASP A 98 -26.57 -3.45 -19.85
CA ASP A 98 -27.41 -2.47 -20.54
C ASP A 98 -28.08 -1.44 -19.60
N ALA A 99 -28.14 -1.74 -18.29
CA ALA A 99 -28.78 -0.89 -17.29
C ALA A 99 -27.77 -0.23 -16.33
N ILE A 100 -26.46 -0.31 -16.59
CA ILE A 100 -25.42 0.27 -15.73
C ILE A 100 -25.61 1.79 -15.56
N SER A 101 -26.02 2.50 -16.60
CA SER A 101 -26.17 3.97 -16.58
C SER A 101 -27.27 4.48 -15.65
N ALA A 102 -28.22 3.61 -15.27
CA ALA A 102 -29.30 3.92 -14.33
C ALA A 102 -28.85 3.82 -12.85
N ILE A 103 -27.65 3.27 -12.59
CA ILE A 103 -27.12 3.09 -11.24
C ILE A 103 -26.21 4.25 -10.88
N GLU A 104 -26.42 4.82 -9.71
CA GLU A 104 -25.53 5.83 -9.15
C GLU A 104 -24.25 5.20 -8.60
N CYS A 105 -23.11 5.80 -8.96
CA CYS A 105 -21.80 5.40 -8.47
C CYS A 105 -21.66 5.76 -6.98
N PRO A 106 -21.30 4.81 -6.11
CA PRO A 106 -21.20 5.04 -4.66
C PRO A 106 -20.06 6.00 -4.26
N PHE A 107 -19.11 6.27 -5.15
CA PHE A 107 -17.99 7.16 -4.88
C PHE A 107 -18.18 8.58 -5.42
N SER A 108 -18.98 8.75 -6.48
CA SER A 108 -19.09 10.04 -7.17
C SER A 108 -20.51 10.60 -7.24
N GLY A 109 -21.54 9.82 -6.88
CA GLY A 109 -22.94 10.21 -7.03
C GLY A 109 -23.35 10.48 -8.49
N LEU A 110 -22.55 10.02 -9.46
CA LEU A 110 -22.84 10.16 -10.89
C LEU A 110 -23.34 8.83 -11.43
N GLY A 111 -24.10 8.85 -12.53
CA GLY A 111 -24.46 7.63 -13.25
C GLY A 111 -23.21 6.80 -13.60
N ALA A 112 -23.28 5.50 -13.34
CA ALA A 112 -22.18 4.58 -13.60
C ALA A 112 -21.98 4.39 -15.11
N SER A 113 -20.74 4.12 -15.50
CA SER A 113 -20.36 3.92 -16.90
C SER A 113 -19.65 2.59 -17.15
N MET A 114 -19.24 1.92 -16.07
CA MET A 114 -18.44 0.69 -16.14
C MET A 114 -18.62 -0.14 -14.86
N ARG A 115 -18.15 -1.38 -14.90
CA ARG A 115 -18.22 -2.32 -13.78
C ARG A 115 -16.82 -2.64 -13.27
N CYS A 116 -16.63 -2.67 -11.96
CA CYS A 116 -15.36 -3.07 -11.37
C CYS A 116 -15.10 -4.58 -11.61
N PRO A 117 -13.96 -4.98 -12.20
CA PRO A 117 -13.66 -6.40 -12.43
C PRO A 117 -13.42 -7.19 -11.13
N ASN A 118 -13.09 -6.51 -10.01
CA ASN A 118 -12.81 -7.17 -8.73
C ASN A 118 -14.08 -7.39 -7.87
N CYS A 119 -14.91 -6.36 -7.71
CA CYS A 119 -16.11 -6.42 -6.85
C CYS A 119 -17.44 -6.30 -7.59
N TYR A 120 -17.44 -6.15 -8.92
CA TYR A 120 -18.64 -6.05 -9.76
C TYR A 120 -19.56 -4.85 -9.49
N THR A 121 -19.15 -3.94 -8.60
CA THR A 121 -19.83 -2.66 -8.38
C THR A 121 -19.80 -1.80 -9.64
N CYS A 122 -20.97 -1.28 -10.03
CA CYS A 122 -21.11 -0.24 -11.04
C CYS A 122 -20.50 1.09 -10.55
N VAL A 123 -19.60 1.66 -11.36
CA VAL A 123 -18.89 2.91 -11.02
C VAL A 123 -18.80 3.85 -12.22
N ALA A 124 -18.72 5.14 -11.94
CA ALA A 124 -18.46 6.16 -12.94
C ALA A 124 -16.97 6.23 -13.27
N SER A 125 -16.63 6.61 -14.50
CA SER A 125 -15.23 6.75 -14.97
C SER A 125 -14.31 7.55 -14.01
N PRO A 126 -14.74 8.67 -13.39
CA PRO A 126 -13.89 9.41 -12.44
C PRO A 126 -13.56 8.66 -11.14
N ALA A 127 -14.35 7.65 -10.79
CA ALA A 127 -14.14 6.78 -9.62
C ALA A 127 -13.46 5.45 -9.98
N TYR A 128 -13.01 5.31 -11.24
CA TYR A 128 -12.25 4.17 -11.70
C TYR A 128 -10.76 4.43 -11.56
N HIS A 129 -10.06 3.48 -10.96
CA HIS A 129 -8.61 3.45 -10.94
C HIS A 129 -8.13 2.72 -12.19
N PHE A 130 -7.32 3.41 -12.97
CA PHE A 130 -6.57 2.83 -14.08
C PHE A 130 -5.19 2.38 -13.60
N GLU A 131 -4.71 1.29 -14.19
CA GLU A 131 -3.45 0.62 -13.87
C GLU A 131 -2.28 1.61 -13.83
N ASP A 132 -1.49 1.51 -12.76
CA ASP A 132 -0.29 2.34 -12.60
C ASP A 132 0.80 1.90 -13.60
N ARG A 133 1.52 2.86 -14.19
CA ARG A 133 2.59 2.64 -15.20
C ARG A 133 3.62 1.56 -14.85
N PHE A 134 3.91 1.34 -13.56
CA PHE A 134 4.91 0.37 -13.10
C PHE A 134 4.33 -1.00 -12.74
N HIS A 135 3.04 -1.23 -12.94
CA HIS A 135 2.39 -2.49 -12.57
C HIS A 135 2.96 -3.71 -13.31
N ALA A 136 3.29 -3.56 -14.59
CA ALA A 136 3.96 -4.60 -15.40
C ALA A 136 5.42 -4.89 -15.01
N VAL A 137 6.04 -4.10 -14.12
CA VAL A 137 7.47 -4.24 -13.79
C VAL A 137 7.68 -5.23 -12.64
N GLY A 138 8.03 -6.46 -12.97
CA GLY A 138 8.38 -7.49 -12.00
C GLY A 138 7.31 -8.55 -11.82
N LYS A 139 7.29 -9.21 -10.65
CA LYS A 139 6.32 -10.27 -10.36
C LYS A 139 4.99 -9.68 -9.93
N GLN A 140 3.91 -10.19 -10.52
CA GLN A 140 2.55 -9.87 -10.14
C GLN A 140 1.94 -11.03 -9.35
N TYR A 141 0.97 -10.74 -8.48
CA TYR A 141 0.35 -11.69 -7.56
C TYR A 141 -1.17 -11.59 -7.62
N VAL A 142 -1.81 -12.72 -7.31
CA VAL A 142 -3.27 -12.84 -7.26
C VAL A 142 -3.76 -12.42 -5.89
N VAL A 143 -4.68 -11.45 -5.86
CA VAL A 143 -5.23 -10.91 -4.59
C VAL A 143 -6.35 -11.80 -4.04
N ASN A 144 -7.11 -12.50 -4.89
CA ASN A 144 -8.30 -13.25 -4.49
C ASN A 144 -8.19 -14.76 -4.74
N TRP A 145 -7.32 -15.42 -3.97
CA TRP A 145 -7.09 -16.86 -4.06
C TRP A 145 -8.31 -17.70 -3.63
N GLU A 146 -9.19 -17.15 -2.79
CA GLU A 146 -10.42 -17.81 -2.34
C GLU A 146 -11.42 -17.94 -3.48
N ARG A 147 -11.61 -16.88 -4.26
CA ARG A 147 -12.45 -16.94 -5.45
C ARG A 147 -11.91 -17.89 -6.52
N ALA A 148 -10.58 -17.95 -6.68
CA ALA A 148 -9.94 -18.93 -7.56
C ALA A 148 -10.25 -20.37 -7.13
N LYS A 149 -10.24 -20.64 -5.81
CA LYS A 149 -10.64 -21.94 -5.24
C LYS A 149 -12.12 -22.24 -5.45
N ASP A 150 -13.00 -21.26 -5.28
CA ASP A 150 -14.45 -21.45 -5.43
C ASP A 150 -14.84 -21.76 -6.87
N VAL A 151 -14.22 -21.10 -7.84
CA VAL A 151 -14.38 -21.39 -9.28
C VAL A 151 -13.92 -22.82 -9.62
N MET A 152 -12.80 -23.24 -9.04
CA MET A 152 -12.31 -24.61 -9.20
C MET A 152 -13.23 -25.67 -8.59
N ARG A 153 -14.03 -25.31 -7.58
CA ARG A 153 -14.96 -26.21 -6.90
C ARG A 153 -16.33 -26.28 -7.59
N THR A 154 -16.76 -25.21 -8.25
CA THR A 154 -18.09 -25.10 -8.84
C THR A 154 -18.17 -25.64 -10.27
N SER A 155 -17.05 -25.66 -11.00
CA SER A 155 -17.07 -26.10 -12.40
C SER A 155 -16.96 -27.63 -12.53
N LYS A 156 -18.01 -28.28 -13.02
CA LYS A 156 -18.02 -29.73 -13.31
C LYS A 156 -17.20 -30.10 -14.56
N ASP A 157 -16.99 -29.13 -15.46
CA ASP A 157 -16.17 -29.29 -16.66
C ASP A 157 -14.76 -28.70 -16.42
N PRO A 158 -13.68 -29.49 -16.54
CA PRO A 158 -12.31 -29.02 -16.35
C PRO A 158 -11.89 -27.89 -17.30
N LYS A 159 -12.41 -27.83 -18.53
CA LYS A 159 -12.03 -26.78 -19.50
C LYS A 159 -12.65 -25.45 -19.15
N ILE A 160 -13.94 -25.43 -18.81
CA ILE A 160 -14.65 -24.23 -18.37
C ILE A 160 -14.10 -23.77 -17.02
N GLY A 161 -13.85 -24.72 -16.10
CA GLY A 161 -13.19 -24.44 -14.82
C GLY A 161 -11.82 -23.80 -15.01
N ARG A 162 -11.04 -24.25 -15.99
CA ARG A 162 -9.74 -23.65 -16.31
C ARG A 162 -9.86 -22.25 -16.89
N GLN A 163 -10.78 -22.02 -17.82
CA GLN A 163 -11.02 -20.68 -18.39
C GLN A 163 -11.47 -19.68 -17.32
N LEU A 164 -12.45 -20.06 -16.49
CA LEU A 164 -12.91 -19.24 -15.38
C LEU A 164 -11.81 -19.05 -14.33
N LEU A 165 -10.96 -20.06 -14.10
CA LEU A 165 -9.81 -19.93 -13.21
C LEU A 165 -8.81 -18.93 -13.78
N ASP A 166 -8.46 -19.00 -15.06
CA ASP A 166 -7.52 -18.07 -15.70
C ASP A 166 -8.09 -16.62 -15.70
N GLU A 167 -9.41 -16.45 -15.80
CA GLU A 167 -10.10 -15.15 -15.62
C GLU A 167 -10.07 -14.64 -14.16
N VAL A 168 -10.07 -15.54 -13.18
CA VAL A 168 -10.09 -15.19 -11.74
C VAL A 168 -8.69 -15.08 -11.13
N LEU A 169 -7.71 -15.78 -11.69
CA LEU A 169 -6.27 -15.67 -11.38
C LEU A 169 -5.63 -14.40 -11.94
N ASP A 170 -6.43 -13.49 -12.49
CA ASP A 170 -5.98 -12.20 -12.98
C ASP A 170 -5.04 -11.53 -11.96
N TYR A 171 -3.80 -11.29 -12.39
CA TYR A 171 -2.72 -10.88 -11.50
C TYR A 171 -2.92 -9.43 -11.07
N ARG A 172 -3.55 -9.23 -9.91
CA ARG A 172 -4.08 -7.92 -9.53
C ARG A 172 -3.12 -7.00 -8.79
N CYS A 173 -2.00 -7.49 -8.27
CA CYS A 173 -1.08 -6.64 -7.51
C CYS A 173 0.40 -6.88 -7.83
N ASN A 174 1.18 -5.82 -7.73
CA ASN A 174 2.64 -5.86 -7.77
C ASN A 174 3.18 -5.31 -6.44
N PRO A 175 3.72 -6.17 -5.56
CA PRO A 175 4.11 -5.77 -4.21
C PRO A 175 5.36 -4.90 -4.21
N TYR A 176 6.28 -5.05 -5.18
CA TYR A 176 7.50 -4.25 -5.21
C TYR A 176 7.19 -2.77 -5.44
N PHE A 177 6.25 -2.49 -6.34
CA PHE A 177 5.84 -1.13 -6.64
C PHE A 177 4.60 -0.70 -5.87
N GLY A 178 3.94 -1.56 -5.09
CA GLY A 178 2.69 -1.23 -4.41
C GLY A 178 1.60 -0.74 -5.37
N THR A 179 1.52 -1.35 -6.55
CA THR A 179 0.60 -1.03 -7.64
C THR A 179 -0.38 -2.18 -7.86
N ILE A 180 -1.48 -1.88 -8.54
CA ILE A 180 -2.60 -2.79 -8.76
C ILE A 180 -3.21 -2.58 -10.14
N THR A 181 -3.97 -3.56 -10.61
CA THR A 181 -4.69 -3.50 -11.89
C THR A 181 -5.90 -2.57 -11.81
N ASP A 182 -6.48 -2.31 -12.98
CA ASP A 182 -7.76 -1.62 -13.17
C ASP A 182 -8.86 -2.11 -12.20
N CYS A 183 -9.45 -1.19 -11.44
CA CYS A 183 -10.60 -1.48 -10.56
C CYS A 183 -11.28 -0.20 -10.04
N CYS A 184 -12.36 -0.31 -9.27
CA CYS A 184 -12.96 0.84 -8.61
C CYS A 184 -12.06 1.42 -7.49
N ALA A 185 -12.23 2.70 -7.16
CA ALA A 185 -11.45 3.40 -6.14
C ALA A 185 -11.39 2.67 -4.77
N GLY A 186 -12.50 2.05 -4.33
CA GLY A 186 -12.53 1.30 -3.07
C GLY A 186 -11.70 0.01 -3.10
N CYS A 187 -11.87 -0.82 -4.15
CA CYS A 187 -11.02 -1.98 -4.36
C CYS A 187 -9.56 -1.58 -4.53
N ALA A 188 -9.32 -0.47 -5.24
CA ALA A 188 -7.98 0.00 -5.50
C ALA A 188 -7.24 0.33 -4.21
N LEU A 189 -7.92 1.04 -3.30
CA LEU A 189 -7.35 1.35 -1.99
C LEU A 189 -7.17 0.08 -1.15
N SER A 190 -8.20 -0.76 -1.04
CA SER A 190 -8.19 -1.94 -0.18
C SER A 190 -7.07 -2.92 -0.59
N ASP A 191 -7.00 -3.24 -1.88
CA ASP A 191 -6.01 -4.17 -2.43
C ASP A 191 -4.59 -3.58 -2.36
N ARG A 192 -4.43 -2.29 -2.66
CA ARG A 192 -3.13 -1.63 -2.53
C ARG A 192 -2.63 -1.61 -1.09
N ASN A 193 -3.48 -1.25 -0.13
CA ASN A 193 -3.07 -1.06 1.26
C ASN A 193 -2.84 -2.37 1.99
N TYR A 194 -3.78 -3.31 1.91
CA TYR A 194 -3.77 -4.52 2.74
C TYR A 194 -3.28 -5.77 2.02
N PHE A 195 -2.98 -5.68 0.72
CA PHE A 195 -2.24 -6.72 0.01
C PHE A 195 -0.90 -6.20 -0.50
N ALA A 196 -0.87 -5.25 -1.43
CA ALA A 196 0.37 -4.87 -2.10
C ALA A 196 1.40 -4.23 -1.15
N LEU A 197 0.97 -3.20 -0.38
CA LEU A 197 1.84 -2.51 0.58
C LEU A 197 2.11 -3.35 1.83
N ASP A 198 1.17 -4.18 2.28
CA ASP A 198 1.39 -5.10 3.40
C ASP A 198 2.41 -6.19 3.03
N MET A 199 2.37 -6.72 1.79
CA MET A 199 3.43 -7.59 1.27
C MET A 199 4.77 -6.86 1.15
N LEU A 200 4.78 -5.62 0.63
CA LEU A 200 6.00 -4.81 0.56
C LEU A 200 6.61 -4.59 1.95
N LEU A 201 5.77 -4.32 2.96
CA LEU A 201 6.17 -4.19 4.35
C LEU A 201 6.88 -5.46 4.83
N VAL A 202 6.27 -6.63 4.65
CA VAL A 202 6.85 -7.92 5.07
C VAL A 202 8.17 -8.20 4.35
N ILE A 203 8.21 -8.03 3.02
CA ILE A 203 9.43 -8.22 2.22
C ILE A 203 10.56 -7.30 2.72
N THR A 204 10.22 -6.03 2.97
CA THR A 204 11.17 -5.01 3.44
C THR A 204 11.67 -5.32 4.85
N CYS A 205 10.80 -5.78 5.76
CA CYS A 205 11.18 -6.23 7.10
C CYS A 205 12.18 -7.39 7.05
N VAL A 206 11.89 -8.42 6.25
CA VAL A 206 12.76 -9.59 6.11
C VAL A 206 14.11 -9.20 5.54
N TYR A 207 14.15 -8.34 4.50
CA TYR A 207 15.41 -7.85 3.98
C TYR A 207 16.19 -6.99 4.96
N SER A 208 15.51 -6.14 5.74
CA SER A 208 16.17 -5.36 6.80
C SER A 208 16.89 -6.26 7.81
N LEU A 209 16.22 -7.32 8.29
CA LEU A 209 16.80 -8.31 9.21
C LEU A 209 17.93 -9.14 8.60
N ILE A 210 17.80 -9.52 7.32
CA ILE A 210 18.86 -10.24 6.61
C ILE A 210 20.10 -9.34 6.48
N LEU A 211 19.92 -8.07 6.09
CA LEU A 211 21.04 -7.15 5.94
C LEU A 211 21.72 -6.81 7.26
N SER A 212 20.98 -6.75 8.37
CA SER A 212 21.56 -6.51 9.70
C SER A 212 22.32 -7.73 10.21
N SER A 213 21.89 -8.96 9.89
CA SER A 213 22.52 -10.20 10.37
C SER A 213 23.72 -10.69 9.53
N ILE A 214 23.76 -10.36 8.24
CA ILE A 214 24.80 -10.79 7.30
C ILE A 214 26.25 -10.57 7.82
N PRO A 215 26.62 -9.40 8.38
CA PRO A 215 27.97 -9.16 8.89
C PRO A 215 28.44 -10.16 9.95
N TYR A 216 27.51 -10.75 10.70
CA TYR A 216 27.81 -11.65 11.83
C TYR A 216 27.70 -13.13 11.47
N VAL A 217 26.79 -13.48 10.56
CA VAL A 217 26.60 -14.86 10.11
C VAL A 217 27.69 -15.28 9.12
N ILE A 218 28.19 -14.33 8.33
CA ILE A 218 29.14 -14.60 7.24
C ILE A 218 30.34 -13.61 7.32
N PRO A 219 31.10 -13.60 8.44
CA PRO A 219 32.19 -12.63 8.64
C PRO A 219 33.34 -12.85 7.66
N SER A 220 33.56 -14.10 7.20
CA SER A 220 34.62 -14.47 6.27
C SER A 220 34.49 -13.86 4.87
N TYR A 221 33.28 -13.43 4.47
CA TYR A 221 33.04 -12.82 3.16
C TYR A 221 32.91 -11.30 3.20
N ILE A 222 32.80 -10.70 4.39
CA ILE A 222 32.60 -9.25 4.58
C ILE A 222 33.72 -8.73 5.47
N ASN A 223 34.91 -8.64 4.88
CA ASN A 223 36.11 -8.20 5.58
C ASN A 223 36.42 -6.71 5.29
N SER A 224 35.39 -5.85 5.40
CA SER A 224 35.55 -4.41 5.17
C SER A 224 34.60 -3.60 6.04
N LYS A 225 35.16 -2.67 6.82
CA LYS A 225 34.40 -1.69 7.64
C LYS A 225 33.40 -0.90 6.79
N VAL A 226 33.76 -0.61 5.53
CA VAL A 226 32.87 0.07 4.57
C VAL A 226 31.66 -0.81 4.24
N ALA A 227 31.87 -2.10 3.98
CA ALA A 227 30.79 -3.02 3.64
C ALA A 227 29.81 -3.21 4.81
N VAL A 228 30.32 -3.39 6.04
CA VAL A 228 29.49 -3.50 7.26
C VAL A 228 28.68 -2.23 7.48
N THR A 229 29.28 -1.06 7.25
CA THR A 229 28.57 0.22 7.38
C THR A 229 27.47 0.36 6.34
N VAL A 230 27.73 0.01 5.08
CA VAL A 230 26.73 0.05 4.01
C VAL A 230 25.55 -0.87 4.31
N LEU A 231 25.81 -2.08 4.80
CA LEU A 231 24.76 -3.04 5.18
C LEU A 231 23.95 -2.56 6.40
N SER A 232 24.60 -1.96 7.39
CA SER A 232 23.92 -1.34 8.55
C SER A 232 23.05 -0.16 8.12
N CYS A 233 23.54 0.69 7.23
CA CYS A 233 22.76 1.80 6.69
C CYS A 233 21.56 1.31 5.87
N ALA A 234 21.77 0.29 5.04
CA ALA A 234 20.70 -0.29 4.22
C ALA A 234 19.63 -0.95 5.11
N SER A 235 20.01 -1.69 6.15
CA SER A 235 19.04 -2.29 7.08
C SER A 235 18.22 -1.24 7.83
N VAL A 236 18.85 -0.18 8.34
CA VAL A 236 18.17 0.95 9.01
C VAL A 236 17.25 1.71 8.05
N PHE A 237 17.69 1.94 6.80
CA PHE A 237 16.87 2.55 5.76
C PHE A 237 15.59 1.74 5.51
N LEU A 238 15.73 0.43 5.29
CA LEU A 238 14.60 -0.46 5.06
C LEU A 238 13.67 -0.53 6.28
N ALA A 239 14.21 -0.62 7.50
CA ALA A 239 13.42 -0.61 8.73
C ALA A 239 12.62 0.70 8.90
N THR A 240 13.22 1.84 8.57
CA THR A 240 12.54 3.13 8.58
C THR A 240 11.40 3.15 7.55
N CYS A 241 11.64 2.63 6.34
CA CYS A 241 10.62 2.50 5.32
C CYS A 241 9.44 1.62 5.76
N CYS A 242 9.65 0.58 6.56
CA CYS A 242 8.57 -0.23 7.15
C CYS A 242 7.61 0.61 8.00
N VAL A 243 8.16 1.47 8.87
CA VAL A 243 7.36 2.41 9.68
C VAL A 243 6.58 3.35 8.76
N LEU A 244 7.21 3.90 7.73
CA LEU A 244 6.53 4.82 6.81
C LEU A 244 5.44 4.13 5.98
N ILE A 245 5.62 2.87 5.57
CA ILE A 245 4.60 2.10 4.85
C ILE A 245 3.38 1.87 5.75
N VAL A 246 3.57 1.42 6.99
CA VAL A 246 2.42 1.13 7.86
C VAL A 246 1.64 2.40 8.20
N LEU A 247 2.34 3.52 8.41
CA LEU A 247 1.72 4.84 8.61
C LEU A 247 1.00 5.30 7.35
N LYS A 248 1.54 5.03 6.16
CA LYS A 248 0.88 5.34 4.88
C LYS A 248 -0.42 4.55 4.73
N ILE A 249 -0.40 3.25 5.01
CA ILE A 249 -1.60 2.40 4.98
C ILE A 249 -2.67 2.99 5.91
N LEU A 250 -2.31 3.26 7.16
CA LEU A 250 -3.21 3.84 8.16
C LEU A 250 -3.82 5.17 7.68
N CYS A 251 -2.98 6.12 7.26
CA CYS A 251 -3.43 7.45 6.84
C CYS A 251 -4.31 7.41 5.58
N THR A 252 -3.97 6.59 4.59
CA THR A 252 -4.75 6.48 3.35
C THR A 252 -6.10 5.80 3.58
N SER A 253 -6.17 4.79 4.46
CA SER A 253 -7.44 4.15 4.83
C SER A 253 -8.34 5.11 5.61
N LEU A 254 -7.80 5.82 6.60
CA LEU A 254 -8.53 6.86 7.35
C LEU A 254 -9.08 7.95 6.41
N TYR A 255 -8.22 8.43 5.51
CA TYR A 255 -8.59 9.45 4.53
C TYR A 255 -9.78 8.99 3.69
N PHE A 256 -9.77 7.74 3.22
CA PHE A 256 -10.84 7.19 2.41
C PHE A 256 -12.17 7.11 3.14
N CYS A 257 -12.18 6.61 4.38
CA CYS A 257 -13.40 6.56 5.19
C CYS A 257 -14.00 7.95 5.40
N LYS A 258 -13.16 8.99 5.51
CA LYS A 258 -13.61 10.38 5.71
C LYS A 258 -14.15 11.05 4.45
N ILE A 259 -13.62 10.74 3.27
CA ILE A 259 -14.04 11.42 2.02
C ILE A 259 -15.32 10.84 1.40
N PHE A 260 -15.76 9.65 1.82
CA PHE A 260 -16.97 9.01 1.33
C PHE A 260 -17.95 8.75 2.48
N PRO A 261 -18.56 9.79 3.07
CA PRO A 261 -19.44 9.67 4.23
C PRO A 261 -20.74 8.91 3.92
N ASP A 262 -21.16 8.86 2.65
CA ASP A 262 -22.37 8.16 2.23
C ASP A 262 -22.21 6.63 2.25
N ILE A 263 -20.96 6.14 2.32
CA ILE A 263 -20.66 4.73 2.47
C ILE A 263 -20.74 4.38 3.96
N LYS A 264 -21.69 3.50 4.32
CA LYS A 264 -21.84 3.02 5.70
C LYS A 264 -20.74 2.01 6.04
N PHE A 265 -19.72 2.48 6.75
CA PHE A 265 -18.68 1.64 7.33
C PHE A 265 -19.17 1.00 8.64
N ARG A 266 -18.65 -0.18 8.98
CA ARG A 266 -19.02 -0.93 10.19
C ARG A 266 -18.49 -0.28 11.45
N HIS A 267 -17.26 0.22 11.38
CA HIS A 267 -16.58 0.93 12.46
C HIS A 267 -16.52 2.40 12.10
N ASP A 268 -17.04 3.26 12.99
CA ASP A 268 -16.86 4.70 12.89
C ASP A 268 -15.52 5.08 13.53
N VAL A 269 -14.59 5.52 12.71
CA VAL A 269 -13.22 5.85 13.14
C VAL A 269 -13.07 7.35 13.03
N ASP A 270 -13.34 8.06 14.12
CA ASP A 270 -13.24 9.51 14.13
C ASP A 270 -11.77 9.97 14.24
N LEU A 271 -11.38 10.83 13.30
CA LEU A 271 -10.06 11.45 13.28
C LEU A 271 -9.92 12.49 14.40
N ASP A 272 -11.03 13.11 14.82
CA ASP A 272 -11.04 14.19 15.79
C ASP A 272 -10.76 13.69 17.21
N GLU A 273 -11.01 12.42 17.52
CA GLU A 273 -10.63 11.85 18.81
C GLU A 273 -9.12 11.56 18.93
N HIS A 274 -8.39 11.51 17.80
CA HIS A 274 -7.00 11.11 17.75
C HIS A 274 -6.05 12.24 17.32
N TRP A 275 -5.55 13.01 18.30
CA TRP A 275 -4.64 14.14 18.06
C TRP A 275 -3.40 13.77 17.20
N ALA A 276 -2.86 12.56 17.39
CA ALA A 276 -1.70 12.09 16.64
C ALA A 276 -2.05 11.85 15.15
N LEU A 277 -3.22 11.26 14.87
CA LEU A 277 -3.69 11.02 13.50
C LEU A 277 -3.98 12.32 12.76
N ARG A 278 -4.49 13.36 13.45
CA ARG A 278 -4.70 14.70 12.88
C ARG A 278 -3.42 15.34 12.35
N LYS A 279 -2.26 15.06 12.96
CA LYS A 279 -0.96 15.54 12.44
C LYS A 279 -0.36 14.59 11.41
N LEU A 280 -0.54 13.28 11.61
CA LEU A 280 0.02 12.24 10.77
C LEU A 280 -0.58 12.22 9.35
N VAL A 281 -1.89 12.41 9.23
CA VAL A 281 -2.61 12.34 7.94
C VAL A 281 -2.17 13.46 6.97
N PRO A 282 -2.14 14.74 7.36
CA PRO A 282 -1.60 15.82 6.52
C PRO A 282 -0.12 15.63 6.21
N PHE A 283 0.66 15.14 7.19
CA PHE A 283 2.06 14.88 6.97
C PHE A 283 2.27 13.82 5.88
N MET A 284 1.56 12.68 5.95
CA MET A 284 1.74 11.57 5.02
C MET A 284 1.11 11.82 3.64
N LEU A 285 -0.05 12.48 3.58
CA LEU A 285 -0.81 12.67 2.33
C LEU A 285 -0.67 14.07 1.71
N GLY A 286 0.07 14.97 2.37
CA GLY A 286 0.27 16.35 1.92
C GLY A 286 -1.05 17.13 1.85
N ARG A 287 -1.24 17.90 0.78
CA ARG A 287 -2.45 18.72 0.59
C ARG A 287 -3.75 17.93 0.69
N LYS A 288 -3.78 16.67 0.22
CA LYS A 288 -4.99 15.82 0.32
C LYS A 288 -5.33 15.51 1.78
N GLY A 289 -4.33 15.19 2.60
CA GLY A 289 -4.53 14.92 4.03
C GLY A 289 -4.90 16.17 4.82
N ALA A 290 -4.29 17.31 4.51
CA ALA A 290 -4.62 18.59 5.15
C ALA A 290 -6.10 18.98 4.97
N VAL A 291 -6.64 18.74 3.77
CA VAL A 291 -8.05 19.01 3.44
C VAL A 291 -9.00 18.08 4.20
N ALA A 292 -8.67 16.80 4.35
CA ALA A 292 -9.48 15.87 5.14
C ALA A 292 -9.51 16.22 6.63
N VAL A 293 -8.42 16.73 7.19
CA VAL A 293 -8.41 17.19 8.59
C VAL A 293 -9.19 18.49 8.77
N ALA A 294 -9.16 19.39 7.78
CA ALA A 294 -9.84 20.69 7.86
C ALA A 294 -11.39 20.63 7.78
N GLY A 295 -12.00 19.45 7.59
CA GLY A 295 -13.46 19.28 7.56
C GLY A 295 -14.17 20.01 6.41
N SER A 296 -13.44 20.61 5.47
CA SER A 296 -14.03 21.45 4.45
C SER A 296 -14.74 20.57 3.41
N SER A 297 -16.06 20.75 3.27
CA SER A 297 -16.95 20.24 2.21
C SER A 297 -16.51 20.57 0.77
N LEU A 298 -15.39 21.30 0.64
CA LEU A 298 -14.75 21.71 -0.58
C LEU A 298 -14.30 20.53 -1.43
N GLN A 299 -13.97 19.37 -0.85
CA GLN A 299 -13.56 18.21 -1.65
C GLN A 299 -14.74 17.43 -2.23
N ASN A 300 -15.90 17.39 -1.57
CA ASN A 300 -17.15 16.93 -2.22
C ASN A 300 -17.48 17.85 -3.41
N ARG A 301 -17.27 19.17 -3.27
CA ARG A 301 -17.42 20.13 -4.39
C ARG A 301 -16.36 19.95 -5.48
N ILE A 302 -15.08 19.82 -5.15
CA ILE A 302 -13.99 19.70 -6.14
C ILE A 302 -13.96 18.31 -6.80
N HIS A 303 -14.32 17.24 -6.10
CA HIS A 303 -14.47 15.92 -6.69
C HIS A 303 -15.71 15.87 -7.60
N ASN A 304 -16.83 16.48 -7.18
CA ASN A 304 -18.03 16.67 -8.03
C ASN A 304 -17.78 17.62 -9.21
N GLU A 305 -16.94 18.65 -9.07
CA GLU A 305 -16.58 19.55 -10.18
C GLU A 305 -15.61 18.88 -11.14
N LYS A 306 -14.57 18.18 -10.67
CA LYS A 306 -13.69 17.40 -11.54
C LYS A 306 -14.44 16.28 -12.26
N SER A 307 -15.37 15.61 -11.59
CA SER A 307 -16.17 14.55 -12.20
C SER A 307 -17.13 15.11 -13.26
N LYS A 308 -17.72 16.29 -13.01
CA LYS A 308 -18.48 17.06 -14.03
C LYS A 308 -17.61 17.43 -15.23
N PHE A 309 -16.42 17.98 -15.02
CA PHE A 309 -15.50 18.37 -16.10
C PHE A 309 -15.03 17.16 -16.93
N VAL A 310 -14.69 16.03 -16.29
CA VAL A 310 -14.30 14.80 -16.99
C VAL A 310 -15.48 14.22 -17.78
N SER A 311 -16.71 14.27 -17.26
CA SER A 311 -17.91 13.83 -17.99
C SER A 311 -18.24 14.72 -19.21
N LEU A 312 -17.94 16.02 -19.12
CA LEU A 312 -18.11 16.98 -20.23
C LEU A 312 -17.07 16.74 -21.32
N ALA A 313 -15.82 16.50 -20.94
CA ALA A 313 -14.75 16.15 -21.86
C ALA A 313 -14.99 14.80 -22.56
N SER A 314 -15.55 13.80 -21.86
CA SER A 314 -15.91 12.53 -22.49
C SER A 314 -17.11 12.64 -23.44
N LYS A 315 -18.10 13.49 -23.12
CA LYS A 315 -19.24 13.79 -24.01
C LYS A 315 -18.81 14.55 -25.27
N LEU A 316 -17.89 15.49 -25.15
CA LEU A 316 -17.31 16.22 -26.30
C LEU A 316 -16.49 15.32 -27.23
N LYS A 317 -15.80 14.31 -26.68
CA LYS A 317 -15.07 13.30 -27.48
C LYS A 317 -15.97 12.33 -28.24
N ALA A 318 -17.23 12.16 -27.84
CA ALA A 318 -18.19 11.28 -28.50
C ALA A 318 -19.00 11.99 -29.61
N LEU A 319 -18.84 13.30 -29.75
CA LEU A 319 -19.48 14.14 -30.78
C LEU A 319 -18.54 14.45 -31.97
N HIS A 320 -17.33 13.88 -31.97
CA HIS A 320 -16.35 13.90 -33.06
C HIS A 320 -16.07 12.47 -33.51
#